data_AF-A0A0R1S8R5-F1
#
_entry.id   AF-A0A0R1S8R5-F1
#
_cell.length_a   1.000
_cell.length_b   1.000
_cell.length_c   1.000
_cell.angle_alpha   90.00
_cell.angle_beta   90.00
_cell.angle_gamma   90.00
#
_symmetry.space_group_name_H-M   'P 1'
#
loop_
_entity.id
_entity.type
_entity.pdbx_description
1 polymer ?
#
loop_
_entity_poly.entity_id
_entity_poly.type
_entity_poly.pdbx_seq_one_letter_code
_entity_poly.pdbx_strand_id
1 'polypeptide(L)'
;MKGHFKLLLTAGLIVAALCFTVSPGNAQADVIETPAPATNIKQINAGNVLTDYTQKKLNAVDNQSPIANMDRKYNQTTIDPTSTNPGDTFSTINGSTSSNSFKTKWYLPDGFNVTNYQHGNFQSVAVDDAGNVYFVESNGSDTNLGVIIKFNIAELQQLGADKDVMALWNAFNYFNPYTDEGVAHNQQYENDYQQMKGPFDQIKLLNQSLDQEKSSMNTVLNNEKNAQKWAKHWKRRAQKSDKPAKAKLAKWQAAYKTASQKVTGYQKLIKQTSAKIAGYEKQVSTVKQQDPQLFKYADIAQAAQISPQVDIGHGQTLTFNPQNKHLYMVEDNTLTDLRNRDENNTVLELDPETMNPIRQYNFKMFHGDSANLQLHTLAFDKDGNAYWGRKNGMGYMFFFGRLDEHSVHFQASPSYVKTRGSSPNQGTSANPANDRLYFVSDDILTSIPTGEIRDGSFTPSDIHYSVFNSKKEWESLSFDQNGRGYLLALWPAQLMTSTGELD
;
A
#
# COMPACT_ATOMS: atom_id res chain seq x y z
N MET A 1 47.16 10.26 34.18
CA MET A 1 45.71 10.59 34.18
C MET A 1 45.12 10.20 32.83
N LYS A 2 43.85 9.80 32.87
CA LYS A 2 43.03 9.11 31.84
C LYS A 2 43.28 9.52 30.38
N GLY A 3 43.80 8.58 29.58
CA GLY A 3 43.71 8.59 28.12
C GLY A 3 42.62 7.62 27.69
N HIS A 4 41.50 8.16 27.23
CA HIS A 4 40.39 7.40 26.65
C HIS A 4 40.73 7.06 25.19
N PHE A 5 40.92 5.78 24.90
CA PHE A 5 40.93 5.26 23.53
C PHE A 5 39.46 5.19 23.06
N LYS A 6 38.98 6.27 22.43
CA LYS A 6 37.73 6.28 21.67
C LYS A 6 37.99 5.52 20.37
N LEU A 7 37.41 4.34 20.24
CA LEU A 7 37.31 3.64 18.97
C LEU A 7 36.28 4.39 18.13
N LEU A 8 36.76 5.28 17.25
CA LEU A 8 36.00 5.88 16.16
C LEU A 8 35.64 4.76 15.17
N LEU A 9 34.43 4.22 15.29
CA LEU A 9 33.75 3.52 14.20
C LEU A 9 32.99 4.58 13.40
N THR A 10 33.74 5.33 12.60
CA THR A 10 33.20 6.13 11.49
C THR A 10 33.69 5.48 10.21
N ALA A 11 32.86 4.60 9.67
CA ALA A 11 32.84 4.27 8.26
C ALA A 11 31.37 4.03 7.93
N GLY A 12 30.77 5.03 7.27
CA GLY A 12 29.48 4.87 6.63
C GLY A 12 29.58 3.73 5.62
N LEU A 13 28.87 2.65 5.92
CA LEU A 13 28.44 1.66 4.96
C LEU A 13 26.94 1.61 5.18
N ILE A 14 26.24 2.43 4.42
CA ILE A 14 24.83 2.23 4.12
C ILE A 14 24.81 0.90 3.35
N VAL A 15 24.74 -0.20 4.10
CA VAL A 15 24.29 -1.47 3.56
C VAL A 15 22.79 -1.30 3.45
N ALA A 16 22.34 -0.84 2.28
CA ALA A 16 20.98 -1.12 1.84
C ALA A 16 20.91 -2.64 1.72
N ALA A 17 20.56 -3.31 2.82
CA ALA A 17 20.13 -4.68 2.82
C ALA A 17 18.76 -4.70 2.12
N LEU A 18 18.78 -4.57 0.80
CA LEU A 18 17.68 -5.01 -0.06
C LEU A 18 17.67 -6.53 0.04
N CYS A 19 16.99 -7.03 1.07
CA CYS A 19 16.61 -8.42 1.20
C CYS A 19 15.55 -8.71 0.13
N PHE A 20 15.95 -8.83 -1.13
CA PHE A 20 15.12 -9.47 -2.14
C PHE A 20 15.15 -10.97 -1.86
N THR A 21 14.10 -11.47 -1.20
CA THR A 21 13.81 -12.90 -1.14
C THR A 21 13.30 -13.32 -2.51
N VAL A 22 14.21 -13.71 -3.41
CA VAL A 22 13.82 -14.32 -4.68
C VAL A 22 13.50 -15.80 -4.43
N SER A 23 12.24 -16.18 -4.63
CA SER A 23 11.80 -17.58 -4.61
C SER A 23 12.31 -18.32 -5.85
N PRO A 24 12.80 -19.57 -5.71
CA PRO A 24 13.21 -20.37 -6.86
C PRO A 24 11.99 -21.05 -7.48
N GLY A 25 11.31 -20.35 -8.38
CA GLY A 25 10.35 -20.93 -9.34
C GLY A 25 10.99 -20.98 -10.73
N ASN A 26 10.66 -21.97 -11.55
CA ASN A 26 11.09 -22.02 -12.95
C ASN A 26 10.43 -20.84 -13.67
N ALA A 27 11.20 -19.79 -13.95
CA ALA A 27 10.70 -18.55 -14.55
C ALA A 27 10.23 -18.79 -15.99
N GLN A 28 8.91 -18.76 -16.19
CA GLN A 28 8.36 -18.09 -17.38
C GLN A 28 8.44 -16.59 -17.07
N ALA A 29 8.99 -15.82 -17.99
CA ALA A 29 9.33 -14.41 -17.79
C ALA A 29 8.11 -13.48 -17.94
N ASP A 30 7.04 -13.74 -17.20
CA ASP A 30 6.03 -12.72 -16.98
C ASP A 30 6.40 -12.02 -15.66
N VAL A 31 6.78 -10.73 -15.74
CA VAL A 31 7.08 -9.91 -14.55
C VAL A 31 5.93 -9.94 -13.52
N ILE A 32 4.73 -10.31 -13.98
CA ILE A 32 3.56 -10.67 -13.20
C ILE A 32 2.87 -11.86 -13.88
N GLU A 33 2.82 -13.03 -13.24
CA GLU A 33 1.98 -14.13 -13.72
C GLU A 33 0.50 -13.85 -13.39
N THR A 34 -0.40 -14.08 -14.35
CA THR A 34 -1.85 -13.96 -14.11
C THR A 34 -2.26 -14.94 -12.99
N PRO A 35 -2.77 -14.45 -11.85
CA PRO A 35 -3.06 -15.32 -10.72
C PRO A 35 -4.32 -16.15 -10.97
N ALA A 36 -4.38 -17.34 -10.37
CA ALA A 36 -5.57 -18.17 -10.41
C ALA A 36 -6.74 -17.50 -9.65
N PRO A 37 -8.01 -17.81 -10.00
CA PRO A 37 -9.17 -17.38 -9.22
C PRO A 37 -9.14 -17.88 -7.78
N ALA A 38 -9.57 -17.03 -6.85
CA ALA A 38 -9.82 -17.43 -5.48
C ALA A 38 -10.89 -18.54 -5.44
N THR A 39 -10.68 -19.55 -4.59
CA THR A 39 -11.64 -20.63 -4.37
C THR A 39 -11.92 -20.79 -2.88
N ASN A 40 -13.11 -21.30 -2.54
CA ASN A 40 -13.51 -21.62 -1.16
C ASN A 40 -13.51 -20.44 -0.17
N ILE A 41 -13.88 -19.24 -0.63
CA ILE A 41 -14.02 -18.07 0.23
C ILE A 41 -15.15 -18.32 1.24
N LYS A 42 -14.88 -18.13 2.54
CA LYS A 42 -15.86 -18.30 3.61
C LYS A 42 -17.04 -17.35 3.41
N GLN A 43 -18.26 -17.86 3.43
CA GLN A 43 -19.47 -17.05 3.22
C GLN A 43 -20.09 -16.65 4.57
N ILE A 44 -20.42 -15.36 4.74
CA ILE A 44 -21.15 -14.80 5.87
C ILE A 44 -22.49 -14.28 5.34
N ASN A 45 -23.58 -14.98 5.62
CA ASN A 45 -24.90 -14.61 5.15
C ASN A 45 -25.69 -13.87 6.24
N ALA A 46 -26.25 -12.72 5.90
CA ALA A 46 -27.18 -11.98 6.75
C ALA A 46 -28.47 -11.69 5.97
N GLY A 47 -29.56 -11.46 6.71
CA GLY A 47 -30.87 -11.12 6.13
C GLY A 47 -30.93 -9.67 5.67
N ASN A 48 -32.06 -9.02 5.93
CA ASN A 48 -32.13 -7.56 5.79
C ASN A 48 -31.34 -6.91 6.92
N VAL A 49 -30.26 -6.22 6.58
CA VAL A 49 -29.37 -5.56 7.53
C VAL A 49 -29.65 -4.06 7.67
N LEU A 50 -30.56 -3.52 6.86
CA LEU A 50 -30.95 -2.12 6.90
C LEU A 50 -32.12 -1.92 7.87
N THR A 51 -31.91 -1.08 8.88
CA THR A 51 -33.00 -0.58 9.74
C THR A 51 -33.97 0.24 8.90
N ASP A 52 -35.27 -0.05 9.06
CA ASP A 52 -36.32 0.61 8.31
C ASP A 52 -36.36 2.13 8.57
N TYR A 53 -36.63 2.91 7.53
CA TYR A 53 -36.69 4.37 7.61
C TYR A 53 -37.65 4.96 6.57
N THR A 54 -38.13 6.17 6.83
CA THR A 54 -38.97 6.92 5.89
C THR A 54 -38.18 8.08 5.31
N GLN A 55 -37.86 8.02 4.02
CA GLN A 55 -37.09 9.06 3.34
C GLN A 55 -37.67 10.48 3.49
N LYS A 56 -39.01 10.62 3.47
CA LYS A 56 -39.71 11.92 3.67
C LYS A 56 -39.53 12.51 5.08
N LYS A 57 -39.08 11.72 6.06
CA LYS A 57 -38.83 12.17 7.42
C LYS A 57 -37.37 12.57 7.66
N LEU A 58 -36.49 12.35 6.67
CA LEU A 58 -35.09 12.75 6.77
C LEU A 58 -35.00 14.27 6.63
N ASN A 59 -34.18 14.88 7.47
CA ASN A 59 -33.93 16.31 7.47
C ASN A 59 -33.00 16.68 6.30
N ALA A 60 -33.46 17.60 5.47
CA ALA A 60 -32.73 18.06 4.30
C ALA A 60 -31.90 19.29 4.66
N VAL A 61 -30.58 19.14 4.74
CA VAL A 61 -29.66 20.22 5.10
C VAL A 61 -29.23 20.97 3.84
N ASP A 62 -29.50 22.27 3.81
CA ASP A 62 -29.03 23.15 2.75
C ASP A 62 -27.50 23.25 2.78
N ASN A 63 -26.84 23.01 1.66
CA ASN A 63 -25.43 23.27 1.49
C ASN A 63 -25.19 24.19 0.31
N GLN A 64 -24.20 25.08 0.44
CA GLN A 64 -23.84 26.06 -0.58
C GLN A 64 -22.83 25.51 -1.60
N SER A 65 -22.63 24.19 -1.64
CA SER A 65 -21.70 23.56 -2.57
C SER A 65 -22.07 23.97 -3.99
N PRO A 66 -21.13 24.54 -4.77
CA PRO A 66 -21.41 24.95 -6.13
C PRO A 66 -21.69 23.71 -6.98
N ILE A 67 -22.31 23.94 -8.13
CA ILE A 67 -22.45 22.90 -9.15
C ILE A 67 -21.20 22.96 -10.04
N ALA A 68 -20.35 21.92 -9.97
CA ALA A 68 -19.14 21.83 -10.80
C ALA A 68 -19.43 21.12 -12.13
N ASN A 69 -18.43 20.40 -12.67
CA ASN A 69 -18.53 19.75 -13.96
C ASN A 69 -19.63 18.67 -13.96
N MET A 70 -20.70 18.93 -14.70
CA MET A 70 -21.76 17.94 -14.96
C MET A 70 -21.61 17.29 -16.34
N ASP A 71 -20.65 17.75 -17.15
CA ASP A 71 -20.35 17.21 -18.47
C ASP A 71 -19.39 16.01 -18.33
N ARG A 72 -19.81 14.84 -18.84
CA ARG A 72 -18.97 13.64 -18.96
C ARG A 72 -17.87 13.75 -20.04
N LYS A 73 -17.43 14.96 -20.35
CA LYS A 73 -16.40 15.25 -21.36
C LYS A 73 -15.09 15.52 -20.65
N TYR A 74 -14.29 14.47 -20.49
CA TYR A 74 -12.99 14.55 -19.84
C TYR A 74 -11.89 14.83 -20.86
N ASN A 75 -10.82 15.46 -20.40
CA ASN A 75 -9.64 15.69 -21.22
C ASN A 75 -8.90 14.37 -21.40
N GLN A 76 -9.19 13.59 -22.45
CA GLN A 76 -8.30 12.49 -22.84
C GLN A 76 -6.99 13.06 -23.35
N THR A 77 -5.92 12.89 -22.57
CA THR A 77 -4.58 13.31 -22.95
C THR A 77 -3.67 12.10 -23.12
N THR A 78 -2.98 12.02 -24.26
CA THR A 78 -1.92 11.03 -24.47
C THR A 78 -0.71 11.43 -23.62
N ILE A 79 -0.14 10.47 -22.90
CA ILE A 79 1.13 10.68 -22.21
C ILE A 79 2.26 10.52 -23.23
N ASP A 80 3.12 11.52 -23.36
CA ASP A 80 4.36 11.41 -24.14
C ASP A 80 5.47 10.84 -23.24
N PRO A 81 5.86 9.57 -23.42
CA PRO A 81 6.85 8.91 -22.56
C PRO A 81 8.27 9.44 -22.75
N THR A 82 8.52 10.23 -23.79
CA THR A 82 9.83 10.81 -24.09
C THR A 82 10.01 12.21 -23.50
N SER A 83 8.91 12.83 -23.06
CA SER A 83 8.90 14.17 -22.50
C SER A 83 9.19 14.16 -20.99
N THR A 84 9.87 15.20 -20.49
CA THR A 84 9.98 15.40 -19.04
C THR A 84 8.63 15.85 -18.50
N ASN A 85 7.97 15.00 -17.71
CA ASN A 85 6.68 15.30 -17.12
C ASN A 85 6.83 15.60 -15.61
N PRO A 86 6.58 16.85 -15.15
CA PRO A 86 6.68 17.20 -13.73
C PRO A 86 5.45 16.75 -12.89
N GLY A 87 4.45 16.15 -13.55
CA GLY A 87 3.14 15.84 -12.99
C GLY A 87 2.19 17.04 -13.02
N ASP A 88 0.90 16.77 -13.09
CA ASP A 88 -0.14 17.80 -13.02
C ASP A 88 -0.29 18.32 -11.59
N THR A 89 -0.78 19.56 -11.45
CA THR A 89 -1.20 20.11 -10.15
C THR A 89 -2.51 20.85 -10.31
N PHE A 90 -3.48 20.50 -9.47
CA PHE A 90 -4.83 21.08 -9.46
C PHE A 90 -5.09 21.70 -8.10
N SER A 91 -5.15 23.03 -8.05
CA SER A 91 -5.52 23.77 -6.85
C SER A 91 -7.02 23.98 -6.75
N THR A 92 -7.51 24.09 -5.52
CA THR A 92 -8.89 24.52 -5.26
C THR A 92 -9.15 25.92 -5.83
N ILE A 93 -10.36 26.15 -6.34
CA ILE A 93 -10.78 27.44 -6.89
C ILE A 93 -11.52 28.30 -5.85
N ASN A 94 -11.67 29.59 -6.15
CA ASN A 94 -12.46 30.53 -5.36
C ASN A 94 -13.88 30.00 -5.13
N GLY A 95 -14.36 30.09 -3.89
CA GLY A 95 -15.67 29.59 -3.48
C GLY A 95 -15.62 28.27 -2.72
N SER A 96 -14.48 27.56 -2.72
CA SER A 96 -14.24 26.43 -1.81
C SER A 96 -14.26 26.89 -0.35
N THR A 97 -14.75 26.04 0.58
CA THR A 97 -14.70 26.33 2.03
C THR A 97 -13.33 26.01 2.62
N SER A 98 -12.57 25.12 1.98
CA SER A 98 -11.21 24.75 2.33
C SER A 98 -10.28 24.88 1.11
N SER A 99 -8.99 25.13 1.36
CA SER A 99 -7.97 25.30 0.32
C SER A 99 -6.97 24.16 0.35
N ASN A 100 -6.79 23.49 -0.78
CA ASN A 100 -5.78 22.45 -0.95
C ASN A 100 -5.33 22.38 -2.42
N SER A 101 -4.40 21.50 -2.74
CA SER A 101 -4.06 21.17 -4.12
C SER A 101 -3.74 19.69 -4.22
N PHE A 102 -4.10 19.07 -5.34
CA PHE A 102 -3.66 17.73 -5.68
C PHE A 102 -2.51 17.82 -6.68
N LYS A 103 -1.45 17.06 -6.43
CA LYS A 103 -0.32 16.90 -7.35
C LYS A 103 -0.20 15.45 -7.77
N THR A 104 0.03 15.20 -9.06
CA THR A 104 0.33 13.86 -9.56
C THR A 104 1.51 13.28 -8.80
N LYS A 105 1.26 12.13 -8.16
CA LYS A 105 2.30 11.31 -7.55
C LYS A 105 2.84 10.36 -8.60
N TRP A 106 1.96 9.58 -9.24
CA TRP A 106 2.33 8.66 -10.32
C TRP A 106 1.25 8.65 -11.40
N TYR A 107 1.68 8.63 -12.66
CA TYR A 107 0.84 8.12 -13.75
C TYR A 107 0.83 6.59 -13.68
N LEU A 108 -0.36 6.01 -13.83
CA LEU A 108 -0.56 4.56 -13.79
C LEU A 108 -0.53 4.02 -15.22
N PRO A 109 -0.01 2.79 -15.44
CA PRO A 109 -0.01 2.15 -16.76
C PRO A 109 -1.43 1.87 -17.25
N ASP A 110 -1.60 1.46 -18.51
CA ASP A 110 -2.90 1.01 -19.01
C ASP A 110 -3.36 -0.28 -18.30
N GLY A 111 -2.44 -1.00 -17.67
CA GLY A 111 -2.71 -2.01 -16.64
C GLY A 111 -1.42 -2.58 -16.09
N PHE A 112 -1.53 -3.48 -15.12
CA PHE A 112 -0.36 -4.07 -14.47
C PHE A 112 -0.04 -5.45 -15.04
N ASN A 113 -0.20 -5.64 -16.37
CA ASN A 113 0.19 -6.87 -17.07
C ASN A 113 -0.57 -8.14 -16.65
N VAL A 114 -1.77 -8.00 -16.08
CA VAL A 114 -2.58 -9.14 -15.60
C VAL A 114 -3.31 -9.86 -16.74
N THR A 115 -3.86 -9.12 -17.71
CA THR A 115 -4.54 -9.66 -18.90
C THR A 115 -4.28 -8.79 -20.13
N ASN A 116 -4.60 -9.26 -21.35
CA ASN A 116 -4.50 -8.45 -22.56
C ASN A 116 -5.67 -7.45 -22.75
N TYR A 117 -6.59 -7.37 -21.79
CA TYR A 117 -7.76 -6.47 -21.82
C TYR A 117 -7.56 -5.19 -20.98
N GLN A 118 -6.31 -4.85 -20.70
CA GLN A 118 -5.93 -3.62 -20.01
C GLN A 118 -6.40 -2.38 -20.78
N HIS A 119 -6.95 -1.40 -20.05
CA HIS A 119 -7.56 -0.22 -20.66
C HIS A 119 -7.46 1.05 -19.80
N GLY A 120 -6.65 1.01 -18.74
CA GLY A 120 -6.30 2.16 -17.90
C GLY A 120 -7.46 2.70 -17.05
N ASN A 121 -8.54 1.94 -16.91
CA ASN A 121 -9.74 2.36 -16.20
C ASN A 121 -9.76 1.80 -14.77
N PHE A 122 -8.86 2.30 -13.92
CA PHE A 122 -8.85 1.94 -12.50
C PHE A 122 -10.01 2.62 -11.79
N GLN A 123 -10.81 1.86 -11.07
CA GLN A 123 -12.07 2.34 -10.49
C GLN A 123 -11.97 2.65 -8.98
N SER A 124 -10.94 2.16 -8.28
CA SER A 124 -10.74 2.50 -6.87
C SER A 124 -9.29 2.45 -6.42
N VAL A 125 -8.99 3.26 -5.39
CA VAL A 125 -7.73 3.26 -4.65
C VAL A 125 -8.00 3.13 -3.15
N ALA A 126 -7.16 2.37 -2.44
CA ALA A 126 -7.12 2.37 -0.98
C ALA A 126 -5.69 2.59 -0.47
N VAL A 127 -5.57 3.15 0.73
CA VAL A 127 -4.31 3.27 1.47
C VAL A 127 -4.50 2.70 2.87
N ASP A 128 -3.55 1.87 3.31
CA ASP A 128 -3.55 1.33 4.67
C ASP A 128 -2.67 2.16 5.62
N ASP A 129 -2.66 1.77 6.90
CA ASP A 129 -1.85 2.43 7.93
C ASP A 129 -0.37 2.02 7.94
N ALA A 130 0.01 1.04 7.12
CA ALA A 130 1.40 0.61 6.91
C ALA A 130 2.08 1.33 5.73
N GLY A 131 1.35 2.22 5.04
CA GLY A 131 1.86 2.97 3.90
C GLY A 131 1.87 2.16 2.59
N ASN A 132 0.98 1.18 2.48
CA ASN A 132 0.69 0.49 1.23
C ASN A 132 -0.47 1.18 0.50
N VAL A 133 -0.41 1.17 -0.82
CA VAL A 133 -1.47 1.63 -1.71
C VAL A 133 -1.98 0.46 -2.54
N TYR A 134 -3.28 0.46 -2.80
CA TYR A 134 -3.99 -0.60 -3.48
C TYR A 134 -4.80 -0.04 -4.65
N PHE A 135 -4.76 -0.72 -5.78
CA PHE A 135 -5.56 -0.40 -6.97
C PHE A 135 -6.40 -1.59 -7.38
N VAL A 136 -7.60 -1.32 -7.88
CA VAL A 136 -8.46 -2.33 -8.49
C VAL A 136 -8.23 -2.36 -9.99
N GLU A 137 -7.75 -3.49 -10.51
CA GLU A 137 -7.56 -3.72 -11.94
C GLU A 137 -8.61 -4.71 -12.44
N SER A 138 -9.40 -4.27 -13.42
CA SER A 138 -10.39 -5.10 -14.12
C SER A 138 -9.74 -5.89 -15.26
N ASN A 139 -10.21 -7.12 -15.48
CA ASN A 139 -9.84 -7.94 -16.63
C ASN A 139 -10.60 -7.57 -17.92
N GLY A 140 -11.22 -6.38 -18.01
CA GLY A 140 -11.88 -5.83 -19.20
C GLY A 140 -13.34 -5.44 -18.99
N SER A 141 -13.92 -4.70 -19.93
CA SER A 141 -15.26 -4.08 -19.81
C SER A 141 -16.45 -5.05 -19.71
N ASP A 142 -16.28 -6.32 -20.06
CA ASP A 142 -17.35 -7.34 -20.09
C ASP A 142 -17.16 -8.43 -19.02
N THR A 143 -16.29 -8.19 -18.05
CA THR A 143 -16.04 -9.12 -16.94
C THR A 143 -15.99 -8.36 -15.62
N ASN A 144 -16.64 -8.93 -14.61
CA ASN A 144 -16.52 -8.45 -13.23
C ASN A 144 -15.31 -9.08 -12.53
N LEU A 145 -14.49 -9.86 -13.23
CA LEU A 145 -13.27 -10.43 -12.67
C LEU A 145 -12.12 -9.43 -12.75
N GLY A 146 -11.31 -9.40 -11.70
CA GLY A 146 -10.13 -8.56 -11.62
C GLY A 146 -9.21 -8.97 -10.49
N VAL A 147 -8.22 -8.13 -10.22
CA VAL A 147 -7.27 -8.30 -9.13
C VAL A 147 -7.09 -6.99 -8.36
N ILE A 148 -6.59 -7.11 -7.14
CA ILE A 148 -6.09 -5.97 -6.36
C ILE A 148 -4.57 -5.95 -6.48
N ILE A 149 -4.03 -4.81 -6.92
CA ILE A 149 -2.60 -4.55 -7.02
C ILE A 149 -2.17 -3.74 -5.81
N LYS A 150 -1.16 -4.21 -5.08
CA LYS A 150 -0.59 -3.56 -3.89
C LYS A 150 0.83 -3.12 -4.17
N PHE A 151 1.17 -1.91 -3.71
CA PHE A 151 2.54 -1.43 -3.60
C PHE A 151 2.82 -0.86 -2.23
N ASN A 152 4.06 -1.02 -1.74
CA ASN A 152 4.54 -0.23 -0.62
C ASN A 152 5.05 1.15 -1.12
N ILE A 153 4.49 2.24 -0.61
CA ILE A 153 4.83 3.59 -1.09
C ILE A 153 6.29 3.94 -0.80
N ALA A 154 6.82 3.54 0.37
CA ALA A 154 8.19 3.82 0.77
C ALA A 154 9.21 3.01 -0.04
N GLU A 155 8.86 1.79 -0.43
CA GLU A 155 9.66 0.96 -1.35
C GLU A 155 9.74 1.62 -2.74
N LEU A 156 8.60 2.01 -3.32
CA LEU A 156 8.58 2.72 -4.60
C LEU A 156 9.39 4.04 -4.54
N GLN A 157 9.35 4.75 -3.42
CA GLN A 157 10.18 5.93 -3.18
C GLN A 157 11.68 5.61 -3.20
N GLN A 158 12.10 4.51 -2.57
CA GLN A 158 13.50 4.07 -2.57
C GLN A 158 13.97 3.67 -3.98
N LEU A 159 13.08 3.10 -4.78
CA LEU A 159 13.29 2.80 -6.20
C LEU A 159 13.26 4.05 -7.10
N GLY A 160 12.96 5.21 -6.55
CA GLY A 160 13.01 6.50 -7.24
C GLY A 160 11.72 6.91 -7.94
N ALA A 161 10.59 6.24 -7.69
CA ALA A 161 9.31 6.57 -8.30
C ALA A 161 8.80 7.99 -7.96
N ASP A 162 9.21 8.57 -6.82
CA ASP A 162 8.86 9.95 -6.48
C ASP A 162 9.71 11.01 -7.20
N LYS A 163 10.79 10.61 -7.88
CA LYS A 163 11.62 11.49 -8.71
C LYS A 163 11.18 11.50 -10.18
N ASP A 164 10.32 10.56 -10.54
CA ASP A 164 9.91 10.25 -11.90
C ASP A 164 8.46 9.79 -11.86
N VAL A 165 7.52 10.72 -12.03
CA VAL A 165 6.07 10.43 -11.96
C VAL A 165 5.61 9.41 -13.01
N MET A 166 6.44 9.12 -14.02
CA MET A 166 6.21 8.13 -15.06
C MET A 166 6.80 6.75 -14.73
N ALA A 167 7.47 6.59 -13.58
CA ALA A 167 8.22 5.39 -13.25
C ALA A 167 7.38 4.10 -13.28
N LEU A 168 6.16 4.13 -12.72
CA LEU A 168 5.26 2.97 -12.77
C LEU A 168 4.77 2.71 -14.20
N TRP A 169 4.22 3.72 -14.86
CA TRP A 169 3.78 3.62 -16.26
C TRP A 169 4.86 3.03 -17.17
N ASN A 170 6.09 3.56 -17.08
CA ASN A 170 7.23 3.11 -17.87
C ASN A 170 7.61 1.67 -17.53
N ALA A 171 7.65 1.31 -16.25
CA ALA A 171 8.04 -0.04 -15.84
C ALA A 171 7.09 -1.10 -16.40
N PHE A 172 5.78 -0.88 -16.27
CA PHE A 172 4.77 -1.84 -16.74
C PHE A 172 4.67 -1.89 -18.26
N ASN A 173 4.79 -0.75 -18.95
CA ASN A 173 4.83 -0.74 -20.41
C ASN A 173 6.11 -1.36 -20.98
N TYR A 174 7.26 -1.14 -20.33
CA TYR A 174 8.53 -1.71 -20.77
C TYR A 174 8.51 -3.24 -20.74
N PHE A 175 7.82 -3.84 -19.76
CA PHE A 175 7.67 -5.28 -19.61
C PHE A 175 6.31 -5.82 -20.06
N ASN A 176 5.54 -5.06 -20.85
CA ASN A 176 4.19 -5.49 -21.24
C ASN A 176 4.24 -6.77 -22.12
N PRO A 177 3.79 -7.93 -21.61
CA PRO A 177 3.93 -9.21 -22.30
C PRO A 177 3.01 -9.34 -23.52
N TYR A 178 2.12 -8.37 -23.72
CA TYR A 178 1.20 -8.31 -24.86
C TYR A 178 1.73 -7.45 -26.01
N THR A 179 3.01 -7.04 -25.94
CA THR A 179 3.72 -6.29 -26.98
C THR A 179 4.99 -7.03 -27.39
N ASP A 180 5.39 -6.91 -28.66
CA ASP A 180 6.61 -7.54 -29.16
C ASP A 180 7.86 -7.03 -28.42
N GLU A 181 7.91 -5.71 -28.15
CA GLU A 181 8.98 -5.08 -27.38
C GLU A 181 9.04 -5.59 -25.94
N GLY A 182 7.89 -5.66 -25.26
CA GLY A 182 7.85 -6.16 -23.89
C GLY A 182 8.22 -7.64 -23.78
N VAL A 183 7.83 -8.49 -24.74
CA VAL A 183 8.30 -9.89 -24.81
C VAL A 183 9.82 -9.95 -24.95
N ALA A 184 10.40 -9.12 -25.81
CA ALA A 184 11.85 -9.05 -25.98
C ALA A 184 12.58 -8.59 -24.70
N HIS A 185 12.05 -7.58 -24.01
CA HIS A 185 12.59 -7.10 -22.75
C HIS A 185 12.49 -8.14 -21.61
N ASN A 186 11.36 -8.85 -21.52
CA ASN A 186 11.20 -9.96 -20.57
C ASN A 186 12.25 -11.06 -20.81
N GLN A 187 12.45 -11.45 -22.08
CA GLN A 187 13.47 -12.44 -22.44
C GLN A 187 14.90 -11.95 -22.14
N GLN A 188 15.17 -10.66 -22.38
CA GLN A 188 16.47 -10.04 -22.05
C GLN A 188 16.72 -10.06 -20.54
N TYR A 189 15.72 -9.65 -19.74
CA TYR A 189 15.80 -9.70 -18.28
C TYR A 189 16.09 -11.12 -17.77
N GLU A 190 15.39 -12.13 -18.30
CA GLU A 190 15.63 -13.52 -17.91
C GLU A 190 17.06 -13.97 -18.24
N ASN A 191 17.55 -13.65 -19.44
CA ASN A 191 18.92 -13.98 -19.85
C ASN A 191 19.97 -13.34 -18.94
N ASP A 192 19.78 -12.08 -18.56
CA ASP A 192 20.70 -11.36 -17.68
C ASP A 192 20.57 -11.86 -16.23
N TYR A 193 19.36 -12.18 -15.78
CA TYR A 193 19.12 -12.76 -14.46
C TYR A 193 19.80 -14.12 -14.30
N GLN A 194 19.76 -14.99 -15.32
CA GLN A 194 20.46 -16.28 -15.30
C GLN A 194 21.98 -16.13 -15.14
N GLN A 195 22.58 -15.05 -15.65
CA GLN A 195 24.00 -14.74 -15.43
C GLN A 195 24.30 -14.35 -13.98
N MET A 196 23.33 -13.76 -13.27
CA MET A 196 23.47 -13.31 -11.88
C MET A 196 23.09 -14.37 -10.84
N LYS A 197 22.38 -15.43 -11.23
CA LYS A 197 21.91 -16.49 -10.33
C LYS A 197 23.02 -17.13 -9.49
N GLY A 198 24.13 -17.52 -10.14
CA GLY A 198 25.29 -18.09 -9.46
C GLY A 198 25.91 -17.13 -8.42
N PRO A 199 26.22 -15.88 -8.79
CA PRO A 199 26.62 -14.84 -7.84
C PRO A 199 25.65 -14.64 -6.67
N PHE A 200 24.33 -14.60 -6.91
CA PHE A 200 23.32 -14.45 -5.85
C PHE A 200 23.35 -15.61 -4.85
N ASP A 201 23.41 -16.84 -5.32
CA ASP A 201 23.50 -18.03 -4.45
C ASP A 201 24.74 -17.98 -3.56
N GLN A 202 25.88 -17.53 -4.10
CA GLN A 202 27.12 -17.37 -3.34
C GLN A 202 27.01 -16.25 -2.30
N ILE A 203 26.43 -15.11 -2.64
CA ILE A 203 26.19 -14.00 -1.70
C ILE A 203 25.33 -14.49 -0.53
N LYS A 204 24.24 -15.21 -0.81
CA LYS A 204 23.34 -15.75 0.20
C LYS A 204 24.07 -16.70 1.17
N LEU A 205 24.83 -17.66 0.65
CA LEU A 205 25.60 -18.62 1.46
C LEU A 205 26.70 -17.93 2.29
N LEU A 206 27.38 -16.95 1.71
CA LEU A 206 28.44 -16.21 2.40
C LEU A 206 27.87 -15.29 3.48
N ASN A 207 26.69 -14.69 3.29
CA ASN A 207 26.02 -13.89 4.31
C ASN A 207 25.61 -14.76 5.52
N GLN A 208 25.07 -15.96 5.29
CA GLN A 208 24.79 -16.91 6.36
C GLN A 208 26.06 -17.29 7.13
N SER A 209 27.17 -17.51 6.41
CA SER A 209 28.48 -17.79 7.02
C SER A 209 29.00 -16.60 7.82
N LEU A 210 28.87 -15.38 7.29
CA LEU A 210 29.28 -14.13 7.93
C LEU A 210 28.55 -13.91 9.27
N ASP A 211 27.24 -14.21 9.31
CA ASP A 211 26.44 -14.07 10.52
C ASP A 211 26.84 -15.11 11.59
N GLN A 212 27.10 -16.35 11.17
CA GLN A 212 27.63 -17.39 12.06
C GLN A 212 29.03 -17.03 12.60
N GLU A 213 29.91 -16.48 11.77
CA GLU A 213 31.24 -16.01 12.16
C GLU A 213 31.16 -14.85 13.17
N LYS A 214 30.28 -13.86 12.93
CA LYS A 214 30.02 -12.75 13.87
C LYS A 214 29.49 -13.25 15.21
N SER A 215 28.51 -14.17 15.18
CA SER A 215 27.94 -14.77 16.40
C SER A 215 29.01 -15.54 17.21
N SER A 216 29.83 -16.34 16.53
CA SER A 216 30.93 -17.08 17.14
C SER A 216 31.98 -16.15 17.74
N MET A 217 32.35 -15.09 17.02
CA MET A 217 33.28 -14.06 17.51
C MET A 217 32.75 -13.40 18.78
N ASN A 218 31.45 -13.05 18.83
CA ASN A 218 30.83 -12.44 20.02
C ASN A 218 30.93 -13.35 21.24
N THR A 219 30.73 -14.66 21.07
CA THR A 219 30.90 -15.65 22.13
C THR A 219 32.35 -15.68 22.65
N VAL A 220 33.32 -15.71 21.74
CA VAL A 220 34.75 -15.68 22.12
C VAL A 220 35.13 -14.35 22.78
N LEU A 221 34.60 -13.23 22.32
CA LEU A 221 34.83 -11.90 22.89
C LEU A 221 34.31 -11.81 24.34
N ASN A 222 33.17 -12.43 24.63
CA ASN A 222 32.66 -12.53 26.01
C ASN A 222 33.58 -13.38 26.90
N ASN A 223 34.10 -14.49 26.36
CA ASN A 223 35.09 -15.31 27.06
C ASN A 223 36.40 -14.55 27.31
N GLU A 224 36.86 -13.77 26.32
CA GLU A 224 38.04 -12.90 26.45
C GLU A 224 37.85 -11.86 27.56
N LYS A 225 36.71 -11.14 27.56
CA LYS A 225 36.37 -10.15 28.59
C LYS A 225 36.32 -10.79 29.98
N ASN A 226 35.68 -11.95 30.11
CA ASN A 226 35.59 -12.68 31.37
C ASN A 226 36.99 -13.14 31.85
N ALA A 227 37.80 -13.69 30.96
CA ALA A 227 39.17 -14.09 31.28
C ALA A 227 40.04 -12.90 31.69
N GLN A 228 39.89 -11.76 31.02
CA GLN A 228 40.59 -10.52 31.39
C GLN A 228 40.17 -10.02 32.77
N LYS A 229 38.87 -10.06 33.10
CA LYS A 229 38.33 -9.69 34.41
C LYS A 229 38.94 -10.56 35.51
N TRP A 230 38.93 -11.89 35.34
CA TRP A 230 39.49 -12.80 36.33
C TRP A 230 41.01 -12.73 36.42
N ALA A 231 41.73 -12.55 35.31
CA ALA A 231 43.17 -12.31 35.34
C ALA A 231 43.50 -11.05 36.17
N LYS A 232 42.75 -9.95 35.99
CA LYS A 232 42.90 -8.73 36.80
C LYS A 232 42.60 -8.98 38.29
N HIS A 233 41.55 -9.74 38.61
CA HIS A 233 41.20 -10.10 39.99
C HIS A 233 42.32 -10.90 40.68
N TRP A 234 42.77 -11.99 40.04
CA TRP A 234 43.81 -12.86 40.60
C TRP A 234 45.19 -12.20 40.64
N LYS A 235 45.47 -11.25 39.74
CA LYS A 235 46.70 -10.43 39.78
C LYS A 235 46.80 -9.64 41.08
N ARG A 236 45.72 -8.98 41.50
CA ARG A 236 45.67 -8.23 42.77
C ARG A 236 45.85 -9.13 43.99
N ARG A 237 45.36 -10.37 43.95
CA ARG A 237 45.51 -11.35 45.04
C ARG A 237 46.90 -11.97 45.09
N ALA A 238 47.49 -12.29 43.94
CA ALA A 238 48.85 -12.84 43.86
C ALA A 238 49.93 -11.87 44.39
N GLN A 239 49.67 -10.56 44.33
CA GLN A 239 50.52 -9.52 44.94
C GLN A 239 50.52 -9.55 46.48
N LYS A 240 49.54 -10.19 47.12
CA LYS A 240 49.43 -10.35 48.58
C LYS A 240 49.98 -11.70 49.08
N SER A 241 50.86 -12.36 48.32
CA SER A 241 51.54 -13.62 48.69
C SER A 241 50.65 -14.87 48.86
N ASP A 242 49.43 -14.85 48.33
CA ASP A 242 48.50 -15.99 48.28
C ASP A 242 48.99 -17.04 47.24
N LYS A 243 49.63 -18.14 47.67
CA LYS A 243 50.20 -19.18 46.78
C LYS A 243 49.22 -19.70 45.70
N PRO A 244 47.97 -20.11 46.02
CA PRO A 244 47.01 -20.55 45.01
C PRO A 244 46.54 -19.45 44.03
N ALA A 245 46.70 -18.16 44.38
CA ALA A 245 46.35 -17.06 43.49
C ALA A 245 47.27 -16.95 42.27
N LYS A 246 48.55 -17.35 42.37
CA LYS A 246 49.49 -17.35 41.24
C LYS A 246 49.11 -18.36 40.15
N ALA A 247 48.70 -19.57 40.54
CA ALA A 247 48.25 -20.60 39.60
C ALA A 247 46.96 -20.19 38.87
N LYS A 248 45.99 -19.61 39.60
CA LYS A 248 44.75 -19.09 39.00
C LYS A 248 45.02 -17.92 38.06
N LEU A 249 45.93 -17.01 38.40
CA LEU A 249 46.36 -15.93 37.52
C LEU A 249 46.90 -16.48 36.19
N ALA A 250 47.82 -17.46 36.24
CA ALA A 250 48.40 -18.07 35.05
C ALA A 250 47.32 -18.72 34.16
N LYS A 251 46.37 -19.45 34.77
CA LYS A 251 45.22 -20.04 34.04
C LYS A 251 44.40 -18.98 33.29
N TRP A 252 44.03 -17.89 33.95
CA TRP A 252 43.20 -16.85 33.34
C TRP A 252 43.96 -15.99 32.32
N GLN A 253 45.27 -15.80 32.49
CA GLN A 253 46.11 -15.18 31.46
C GLN A 253 46.24 -16.04 30.21
N ALA A 254 46.40 -17.36 30.37
CA ALA A 254 46.39 -18.28 29.25
C ALA A 254 45.03 -18.28 28.52
N ALA A 255 43.92 -18.35 29.27
CA ALA A 255 42.57 -18.27 28.71
C ALA A 255 42.33 -16.96 27.94
N TYR A 256 42.78 -15.82 28.50
CA TYR A 256 42.72 -14.52 27.82
C TYR A 256 43.52 -14.53 26.52
N LYS A 257 44.77 -15.01 26.53
CA LYS A 257 45.62 -15.08 25.34
C LYS A 257 44.98 -15.94 24.24
N THR A 258 44.47 -17.12 24.61
CA THR A 258 43.78 -18.02 23.66
C THR A 258 42.52 -17.39 23.08
N ALA A 259 41.69 -16.74 23.92
CA ALA A 259 40.49 -16.07 23.44
C ALA A 259 40.82 -14.90 22.50
N SER A 260 41.83 -14.08 22.85
CA SER A 260 42.29 -12.95 22.03
C SER A 260 42.83 -13.40 20.65
N GLN A 261 43.58 -14.51 20.62
CA GLN A 261 44.03 -15.14 19.37
C GLN A 261 42.84 -15.61 18.51
N LYS A 262 41.82 -16.24 19.12
CA LYS A 262 40.61 -16.65 18.43
C LYS A 262 39.81 -15.46 17.89
N VAL A 263 39.68 -14.37 18.65
CA VAL A 263 39.03 -13.13 18.16
C VAL A 263 39.75 -12.61 16.92
N THR A 264 41.08 -12.54 16.95
CA THR A 264 41.89 -12.11 15.79
C THR A 264 41.66 -13.03 14.57
N GLY A 265 41.52 -14.34 14.80
CA GLY A 265 41.17 -15.32 13.77
C GLY A 265 39.80 -15.04 13.13
N TYR A 266 38.77 -14.83 13.95
CA TYR A 266 37.42 -14.49 13.45
C TYR A 266 37.38 -13.15 12.72
N GLN A 267 38.12 -12.13 13.19
CA GLN A 267 38.23 -10.86 12.48
C GLN A 267 38.80 -11.03 11.06
N LYS A 268 39.80 -11.92 10.91
CA LYS A 268 40.37 -12.24 9.61
C LYS A 268 39.37 -12.98 8.72
N LEU A 269 38.64 -13.97 9.26
CA LEU A 269 37.59 -14.70 8.55
C LEU A 269 36.49 -13.77 8.06
N ILE A 270 35.91 -12.97 8.96
CA ILE A 270 34.88 -11.97 8.65
C ILE A 270 35.35 -11.05 7.52
N LYS A 271 36.59 -10.53 7.59
CA LYS A 271 37.15 -9.68 6.53
C LYS A 271 37.25 -10.41 5.18
N GLN A 272 37.65 -11.68 5.19
CA GLN A 272 37.75 -12.50 3.97
C GLN A 272 36.36 -12.81 3.39
N THR A 273 35.40 -13.18 4.23
CA THR A 273 34.02 -13.47 3.84
C THR A 273 33.36 -12.21 3.27
N SER A 274 33.49 -11.06 3.91
CA SER A 274 33.00 -9.77 3.39
C SER A 274 33.65 -9.39 2.05
N ALA A 275 34.95 -9.65 1.87
CA ALA A 275 35.62 -9.37 0.59
C ALA A 275 35.11 -10.28 -0.55
N LYS A 276 34.77 -11.54 -0.24
CA LYS A 276 34.15 -12.45 -1.22
C LYS A 276 32.74 -11.99 -1.61
N ILE A 277 31.93 -11.58 -0.63
CA ILE A 277 30.61 -11.01 -0.86
C ILE A 277 30.72 -9.82 -1.82
N ALA A 278 31.59 -8.86 -1.51
CA ALA A 278 31.82 -7.71 -2.38
C ALA A 278 32.28 -8.09 -3.81
N GLY A 279 33.04 -9.18 -3.95
CA GLY A 279 33.44 -9.72 -5.25
C GLY A 279 32.26 -10.22 -6.09
N TYR A 280 31.31 -10.94 -5.47
CA TYR A 280 30.09 -11.39 -6.15
C TYR A 280 29.10 -10.25 -6.39
N GLU A 281 28.96 -9.31 -5.44
CA GLU A 281 28.14 -8.10 -5.62
C GLU A 281 28.63 -7.27 -6.83
N LYS A 282 29.94 -7.21 -7.06
CA LYS A 282 30.51 -6.57 -8.25
C LYS A 282 30.14 -7.29 -9.54
N GLN A 283 30.06 -8.62 -9.53
CA GLN A 283 29.63 -9.40 -10.71
C GLN A 283 28.17 -9.09 -11.05
N VAL A 284 27.29 -9.13 -10.06
CA VAL A 284 25.87 -8.71 -10.19
C VAL A 284 25.79 -7.28 -10.73
N SER A 285 26.54 -6.35 -10.13
CA SER A 285 26.54 -4.94 -10.55
C SER A 285 27.01 -4.76 -12.00
N THR A 286 27.96 -5.58 -12.45
CA THR A 286 28.46 -5.52 -13.85
C THR A 286 27.36 -5.91 -14.83
N VAL A 287 26.57 -6.95 -14.52
CA VAL A 287 25.43 -7.35 -15.35
C VAL A 287 24.36 -6.27 -15.33
N LYS A 288 23.97 -5.77 -14.15
CA LYS A 288 22.98 -4.68 -14.03
C LYS A 288 23.39 -3.41 -14.79
N GLN A 289 24.69 -3.15 -14.93
CA GLN A 289 25.21 -1.98 -15.66
C GLN A 289 25.16 -2.13 -17.18
N GLN A 290 24.94 -3.32 -17.72
CA GLN A 290 24.77 -3.52 -19.16
C GLN A 290 23.47 -2.87 -19.66
N ASP A 291 22.41 -2.97 -18.85
CA ASP A 291 21.16 -2.26 -19.07
C ASP A 291 20.55 -1.75 -17.74
N PRO A 292 20.98 -0.57 -17.26
CA PRO A 292 20.47 0.00 -16.01
C PRO A 292 18.98 0.30 -16.03
N GLN A 293 18.39 0.54 -17.22
CA GLN A 293 16.99 0.89 -17.36
C GLN A 293 16.10 -0.34 -17.20
N LEU A 294 16.46 -1.44 -17.87
CA LEU A 294 15.83 -2.77 -17.71
C LEU A 294 15.70 -3.13 -16.23
N PHE A 295 16.81 -3.05 -15.47
CA PHE A 295 16.80 -3.41 -14.05
C PHE A 295 16.07 -2.39 -13.16
N LYS A 296 16.13 -1.09 -13.46
CA LYS A 296 15.31 -0.08 -12.75
C LYS A 296 13.82 -0.43 -12.86
N TYR A 297 13.37 -0.70 -14.09
CA TYR A 297 11.97 -1.01 -14.35
C TYR A 297 11.57 -2.39 -13.82
N ALA A 298 12.47 -3.38 -13.84
CA ALA A 298 12.21 -4.68 -13.25
C ALA A 298 12.03 -4.57 -11.73
N ASP A 299 12.93 -3.83 -11.05
CA ASP A 299 12.85 -3.62 -9.60
C ASP A 299 11.52 -2.90 -9.23
N ILE A 300 11.03 -1.95 -10.04
CA ILE A 300 9.72 -1.28 -9.84
C ILE A 300 8.54 -2.22 -10.05
N ALA A 301 8.53 -2.96 -11.16
CA ALA A 301 7.40 -3.82 -11.49
C ALA A 301 7.29 -5.02 -10.52
N GLN A 302 8.41 -5.57 -10.07
CA GLN A 302 8.46 -6.64 -9.06
C GLN A 302 8.09 -6.18 -7.64
N ALA A 303 8.00 -4.87 -7.38
CA ALA A 303 7.48 -4.36 -6.11
C ALA A 303 5.96 -4.52 -6.00
N ALA A 304 5.27 -4.88 -7.08
CA ALA A 304 3.84 -5.18 -7.07
C ALA A 304 3.56 -6.50 -6.37
N GLN A 305 2.55 -6.50 -5.50
CA GLN A 305 1.90 -7.71 -4.99
C GLN A 305 0.47 -7.78 -5.52
N ILE A 306 -0.03 -8.98 -5.80
CA ILE A 306 -1.29 -9.17 -6.51
C ILE A 306 -2.15 -10.17 -5.76
N SER A 307 -3.43 -9.88 -5.62
CA SER A 307 -4.41 -10.84 -5.11
C SER A 307 -4.64 -11.99 -6.10
N PRO A 308 -5.21 -13.12 -5.68
CA PRO A 308 -5.93 -14.01 -6.58
C PRO A 308 -6.98 -13.23 -7.40
N GLN A 309 -7.40 -13.78 -8.54
CA GLN A 309 -8.55 -13.20 -9.25
C GLN A 309 -9.81 -13.33 -8.39
N VAL A 310 -10.56 -12.23 -8.28
CA VAL A 310 -11.82 -12.15 -7.53
C VAL A 310 -12.88 -11.47 -8.37
N ASP A 311 -14.14 -11.65 -7.99
CA ASP A 311 -15.21 -10.77 -8.47
C ASP A 311 -14.98 -9.39 -7.85
N ILE A 312 -14.65 -8.40 -8.67
CA ILE A 312 -14.46 -7.01 -8.29
C ILE A 312 -15.71 -6.17 -8.57
N GLY A 313 -16.75 -6.75 -9.19
CA GLY A 313 -17.86 -5.99 -9.74
C GLY A 313 -17.40 -4.92 -10.73
N HIS A 314 -18.03 -3.75 -10.65
CA HIS A 314 -17.59 -2.55 -11.38
C HIS A 314 -16.32 -1.93 -10.78
N GLY A 315 -15.81 -2.45 -9.66
CA GLY A 315 -14.55 -2.04 -9.06
C GLY A 315 -14.58 -0.69 -8.34
N GLN A 316 -15.76 -0.09 -8.14
CA GLN A 316 -15.91 1.27 -7.61
C GLN A 316 -15.47 1.43 -6.15
N THR A 317 -15.41 0.35 -5.38
CA THR A 317 -15.15 0.45 -3.93
C THR A 317 -14.16 -0.59 -3.45
N LEU A 318 -12.97 -0.09 -3.11
CA LEU A 318 -11.99 -0.76 -2.25
C LEU A 318 -11.65 0.18 -1.09
N THR A 319 -11.79 -0.28 0.15
CA THR A 319 -11.49 0.51 1.35
C THR A 319 -10.72 -0.31 2.38
N PHE A 320 -9.89 0.36 3.17
CA PHE A 320 -9.24 -0.21 4.35
C PHE A 320 -10.11 0.04 5.59
N ASN A 321 -10.18 -0.94 6.50
CA ASN A 321 -10.77 -0.77 7.83
C ASN A 321 -9.65 -0.66 8.87
N PRO A 322 -9.41 0.54 9.44
CA PRO A 322 -8.33 0.75 10.40
C PRO A 322 -8.49 -0.01 11.72
N GLN A 323 -9.71 -0.46 12.06
CA GLN A 323 -9.96 -1.14 13.33
C GLN A 323 -9.44 -2.59 13.32
N ASN A 324 -9.69 -3.33 12.24
CA ASN A 324 -9.29 -4.74 12.10
C ASN A 324 -8.14 -4.95 11.12
N LYS A 325 -7.67 -3.89 10.45
CA LYS A 325 -6.54 -3.90 9.51
C LYS A 325 -6.80 -4.76 8.27
N HIS A 326 -8.05 -4.87 7.83
CA HIS A 326 -8.41 -5.62 6.61
C HIS A 326 -8.89 -4.68 5.50
N LEU A 327 -8.83 -5.18 4.26
CA LEU A 327 -9.42 -4.52 3.10
C LEU A 327 -10.83 -5.04 2.84
N TYR A 328 -11.69 -4.18 2.32
CA TYR A 328 -13.06 -4.50 1.93
C TYR A 328 -13.33 -4.02 0.52
N MET A 329 -13.79 -4.91 -0.34
CA MET A 329 -14.21 -4.64 -1.72
C MET A 329 -15.70 -4.88 -1.83
N VAL A 330 -16.44 -3.96 -2.45
CA VAL A 330 -17.84 -4.20 -2.78
C VAL A 330 -17.93 -4.81 -4.17
N GLU A 331 -18.51 -6.00 -4.29
CA GLU A 331 -18.66 -6.73 -5.55
C GLU A 331 -19.91 -6.23 -6.29
N ASP A 332 -19.87 -4.97 -6.68
CA ASP A 332 -20.99 -4.30 -7.32
C ASP A 332 -21.14 -4.71 -8.78
N ASN A 333 -21.93 -5.75 -9.03
CA ASN A 333 -22.21 -6.25 -10.38
C ASN A 333 -23.28 -5.42 -11.12
N THR A 334 -23.74 -4.31 -10.54
CA THR A 334 -24.87 -3.52 -11.06
C THR A 334 -24.63 -2.01 -10.94
N LEU A 335 -24.72 -1.24 -12.03
CA LEU A 335 -24.69 0.25 -11.96
C LEU A 335 -25.96 0.89 -11.38
N THR A 336 -26.86 0.09 -10.82
CA THR A 336 -28.18 0.48 -10.34
C THR A 336 -28.55 -0.31 -9.09
N ASP A 337 -29.65 0.04 -8.45
CA ASP A 337 -30.26 -0.81 -7.42
C ASP A 337 -30.53 -2.23 -7.97
N LEU A 338 -30.54 -3.21 -7.06
CA LEU A 338 -30.76 -4.61 -7.38
C LEU A 338 -32.16 -4.85 -7.95
N ARG A 339 -32.28 -5.82 -8.85
CA ARG A 339 -33.50 -6.04 -9.65
C ARG A 339 -34.67 -6.52 -8.79
N ASN A 340 -34.37 -7.23 -7.71
CA ASN A 340 -35.36 -7.81 -6.81
C ASN A 340 -34.82 -7.94 -5.38
N ARG A 341 -35.70 -8.31 -4.44
CA ARG A 341 -35.40 -8.43 -3.00
C ARG A 341 -34.63 -9.69 -2.61
N ASP A 342 -34.34 -10.58 -3.56
CA ASP A 342 -33.66 -11.85 -3.31
C ASP A 342 -32.20 -11.85 -3.72
N GLU A 343 -31.79 -10.89 -4.54
CA GLU A 343 -30.38 -10.59 -4.81
C GLU A 343 -29.70 -10.07 -3.53
N ASN A 344 -28.41 -10.40 -3.37
CA ASN A 344 -27.61 -9.93 -2.25
C ASN A 344 -26.68 -8.80 -2.69
N ASN A 345 -26.43 -7.89 -1.77
CA ASN A 345 -25.19 -7.13 -1.77
C ASN A 345 -24.07 -8.06 -1.34
N THR A 346 -22.92 -7.93 -1.98
CA THR A 346 -21.77 -8.77 -1.70
C THR A 346 -20.54 -7.92 -1.42
N VAL A 347 -19.86 -8.22 -0.31
CA VAL A 347 -18.64 -7.52 0.11
C VAL A 347 -17.56 -8.53 0.44
N LEU A 348 -16.42 -8.44 -0.24
CA LEU A 348 -15.25 -9.27 -0.01
C LEU A 348 -14.33 -8.62 1.02
N GLU A 349 -13.87 -9.39 2.00
CA GLU A 349 -12.84 -8.98 2.95
C GLU A 349 -11.51 -9.69 2.61
N LEU A 350 -10.43 -8.92 2.54
CA LEU A 350 -9.09 -9.41 2.19
C LEU A 350 -8.08 -9.08 3.28
N ASP A 351 -7.10 -9.97 3.44
CA ASP A 351 -5.91 -9.75 4.26
C ASP A 351 -4.89 -8.92 3.45
N PRO A 352 -4.50 -7.71 3.89
CA PRO A 352 -3.55 -6.88 3.18
C PRO A 352 -2.11 -7.41 3.20
N GLU A 353 -1.75 -8.30 4.12
CA GLU A 353 -0.42 -8.92 4.17
C GLU A 353 -0.32 -10.03 3.12
N THR A 354 -1.29 -10.94 3.10
CA THR A 354 -1.28 -12.10 2.20
C THR A 354 -1.97 -11.87 0.86
N MET A 355 -2.71 -10.77 0.72
CA MET A 355 -3.56 -10.42 -0.44
C MET A 355 -4.67 -11.44 -0.73
N ASN A 356 -4.94 -12.36 0.20
CA ASN A 356 -5.93 -13.40 0.01
C ASN A 356 -7.30 -13.00 0.57
N PRO A 357 -8.40 -13.43 -0.08
CA PRO A 357 -9.72 -13.39 0.51
C PRO A 357 -9.79 -14.10 1.86
N ILE A 358 -10.38 -13.44 2.85
CA ILE A 358 -10.70 -14.01 4.15
C ILE A 358 -12.12 -14.58 4.12
N ARG A 359 -13.07 -13.76 3.67
CA ARG A 359 -14.50 -14.08 3.65
C ARG A 359 -15.29 -13.11 2.77
N GLN A 360 -16.52 -13.49 2.46
CA GLN A 360 -17.45 -12.74 1.64
C GLN A 360 -18.79 -12.61 2.37
N TYR A 361 -19.26 -11.38 2.53
CA TYR A 361 -20.51 -11.03 3.20
C TYR A 361 -21.62 -10.92 2.16
N ASN A 362 -22.74 -11.60 2.39
CA ASN A 362 -23.92 -11.54 1.54
C ASN A 362 -25.11 -11.06 2.37
N PHE A 363 -25.74 -9.96 1.97
CA PHE A 363 -26.84 -9.38 2.74
C PHE A 363 -27.81 -8.56 1.91
N LYS A 364 -28.99 -8.28 2.48
CA LYS A 364 -30.06 -7.48 1.86
C LYS A 364 -30.17 -6.12 2.55
N MET A 365 -30.55 -5.09 1.81
CA MET A 365 -30.75 -3.73 2.31
C MET A 365 -32.04 -3.12 1.73
N PHE A 366 -33.21 -3.51 2.22
CA PHE A 366 -34.49 -2.93 1.79
C PHE A 366 -35.21 -2.23 2.95
N HIS A 367 -36.05 -1.25 2.63
CA HIS A 367 -36.86 -0.50 3.59
C HIS A 367 -38.32 -0.44 3.12
N GLY A 368 -39.29 -0.62 4.02
CA GLY A 368 -40.71 -0.80 3.66
C GLY A 368 -40.93 -1.82 2.53
N ASP A 369 -41.56 -1.38 1.43
CA ASP A 369 -41.82 -2.15 0.19
C ASP A 369 -40.85 -1.79 -0.98
N SER A 370 -39.74 -1.07 -0.71
CA SER A 370 -38.76 -0.67 -1.72
C SER A 370 -37.98 -1.83 -2.36
N ALA A 371 -37.35 -1.57 -3.51
CA ALA A 371 -36.31 -2.46 -4.03
C ALA A 371 -35.15 -2.65 -3.03
N ASN A 372 -34.36 -3.71 -3.22
CA ASN A 372 -33.14 -3.94 -2.46
C ASN A 372 -32.08 -2.93 -2.93
N LEU A 373 -31.58 -2.14 -1.98
CA LEU A 373 -30.60 -1.10 -2.27
C LEU A 373 -29.26 -1.76 -2.57
N GLN A 374 -28.60 -1.29 -3.63
CA GLN A 374 -27.25 -1.71 -3.96
C GLN A 374 -26.24 -0.82 -3.22
N LEU A 375 -25.26 -1.47 -2.60
CA LEU A 375 -24.09 -0.85 -2.01
C LEU A 375 -23.13 -0.50 -3.14
N HIS A 376 -22.95 0.79 -3.41
CA HIS A 376 -22.02 1.28 -4.43
C HIS A 376 -20.77 1.93 -3.84
N THR A 377 -20.81 2.25 -2.55
CA THR A 377 -19.73 2.93 -1.80
C THR A 377 -19.58 2.26 -0.44
N LEU A 378 -18.37 2.31 0.13
CA LEU A 378 -18.10 1.85 1.49
C LEU A 378 -16.84 2.52 2.01
N ALA A 379 -16.90 3.00 3.25
CA ALA A 379 -15.77 3.51 4.00
C ALA A 379 -15.83 3.07 5.45
N PHE A 380 -14.68 3.06 6.12
CA PHE A 380 -14.60 2.80 7.56
C PHE A 380 -13.89 3.95 8.25
N ASP A 381 -14.47 4.44 9.36
CA ASP A 381 -13.73 5.35 10.24
C ASP A 381 -12.69 4.60 11.08
N LYS A 382 -11.88 5.36 11.82
CA LYS A 382 -10.82 4.81 12.70
C LYS A 382 -11.34 3.85 13.78
N ASP A 383 -12.62 3.93 14.13
CA ASP A 383 -13.27 3.09 15.15
C ASP A 383 -13.97 1.87 14.52
N GLY A 384 -13.85 1.70 13.20
CA GLY A 384 -14.41 0.60 12.43
C GLY A 384 -15.90 0.73 12.16
N ASN A 385 -16.49 1.91 12.34
CA ASN A 385 -17.86 2.14 11.89
C ASN A 385 -17.87 2.22 10.36
N ALA A 386 -18.80 1.49 9.75
CA ALA A 386 -18.97 1.45 8.31
C ALA A 386 -19.89 2.59 7.87
N TYR A 387 -19.56 3.25 6.76
CA TYR A 387 -20.35 4.29 6.12
C TYR A 387 -20.52 3.99 4.64
N TRP A 388 -21.67 4.36 4.11
CA TRP A 388 -21.89 4.41 2.68
C TRP A 388 -22.88 5.51 2.36
N GLY A 389 -22.95 5.88 1.09
CA GLY A 389 -23.90 6.88 0.65
C GLY A 389 -24.46 6.61 -0.73
N ARG A 390 -25.52 7.34 -1.06
CA ARG A 390 -26.17 7.26 -2.37
C ARG A 390 -26.80 8.57 -2.77
N LYS A 391 -26.90 8.77 -4.08
CA LYS A 391 -27.63 9.90 -4.67
C LYS A 391 -29.12 9.88 -4.30
N ASN A 392 -29.67 11.05 -4.05
CA ASN A 392 -31.10 11.30 -3.87
C ASN A 392 -31.50 12.54 -4.70
N GLY A 393 -31.72 12.33 -6.01
CA GLY A 393 -31.81 13.45 -6.96
C GLY A 393 -30.50 14.23 -6.99
N MET A 394 -30.55 15.54 -6.72
CA MET A 394 -29.36 16.35 -6.50
C MET A 394 -28.76 16.18 -5.10
N GLY A 395 -29.50 15.64 -4.14
CA GLY A 395 -28.98 15.41 -2.79
C GLY A 395 -28.13 14.16 -2.65
N TYR A 396 -27.54 13.98 -1.47
CA TYR A 396 -26.76 12.80 -1.12
C TYR A 396 -27.14 12.32 0.29
N MET A 397 -27.55 11.07 0.38
CA MET A 397 -27.95 10.40 1.61
C MET A 397 -26.81 9.56 2.16
N PHE A 398 -26.70 9.53 3.49
CA PHE A 398 -25.70 8.75 4.21
C PHE A 398 -26.36 7.61 4.97
N PHE A 399 -25.60 6.54 5.11
CA PHE A 399 -25.91 5.39 5.93
C PHE A 399 -24.68 5.02 6.74
N PHE A 400 -24.92 4.47 7.92
CA PHE A 400 -23.85 4.09 8.82
C PHE A 400 -24.20 2.84 9.63
N GLY A 401 -23.19 2.16 10.15
CA GLY A 401 -23.38 1.01 11.02
C GLY A 401 -22.10 0.19 11.20
N ARG A 402 -22.22 -1.13 11.12
CA ARG A 402 -21.13 -2.10 11.32
C ARG A 402 -21.11 -3.11 10.18
N LEU A 403 -19.91 -3.46 9.74
CA LEU A 403 -19.66 -4.56 8.81
C LEU A 403 -18.37 -5.23 9.25
N ASP A 404 -18.52 -6.34 9.96
CA ASP A 404 -17.43 -7.22 10.39
C ASP A 404 -17.97 -8.65 10.63
N GLU A 405 -17.09 -9.56 11.04
CA GLU A 405 -17.45 -10.96 11.22
C GLU A 405 -18.49 -11.22 12.31
N HIS A 406 -18.73 -10.25 13.19
CA HIS A 406 -19.67 -10.35 14.29
C HIS A 406 -21.03 -9.71 13.96
N SER A 407 -21.04 -8.67 13.14
CA SER A 407 -22.26 -7.94 12.82
C SER A 407 -22.22 -7.28 11.45
N VAL A 408 -23.32 -7.43 10.70
CA VAL A 408 -23.64 -6.60 9.53
C VAL A 408 -24.96 -5.90 9.82
N HIS A 409 -24.92 -4.59 9.96
CA HIS A 409 -26.09 -3.76 10.25
C HIS A 409 -25.88 -2.33 9.79
N PHE A 410 -26.89 -1.73 9.18
CA PHE A 410 -26.88 -0.35 8.71
C PHE A 410 -28.16 0.38 9.08
N GLN A 411 -28.08 1.70 9.20
CA GLN A 411 -29.23 2.60 9.30
C GLN A 411 -28.98 3.88 8.51
N ALA A 412 -30.06 4.50 8.03
CA ALA A 412 -29.97 5.80 7.38
C ALA A 412 -29.61 6.89 8.39
N SER A 413 -28.76 7.84 7.99
CA SER A 413 -28.59 9.09 8.73
C SER A 413 -29.94 9.84 8.80
N PRO A 414 -30.29 10.44 9.95
CA PRO A 414 -31.49 11.27 10.06
C PRO A 414 -31.47 12.51 9.16
N SER A 415 -30.29 12.91 8.67
CA SER A 415 -30.07 14.09 7.85
C SER A 415 -29.35 13.75 6.53
N TYR A 416 -29.57 14.54 5.49
CA TYR A 416 -28.90 14.39 4.19
C TYR A 416 -28.61 15.76 3.56
N VAL A 417 -27.64 15.84 2.64
CA VAL A 417 -27.32 17.10 1.95
C VAL A 417 -28.20 17.31 0.73
N LYS A 418 -28.66 18.55 0.50
CA LYS A 418 -29.56 18.86 -0.63
C LYS A 418 -28.86 18.90 -1.99
N THR A 419 -27.57 19.23 -2.04
CA THR A 419 -26.79 19.20 -3.27
C THR A 419 -25.49 18.41 -3.10
N ARG A 420 -25.23 17.48 -4.01
CA ARG A 420 -23.99 16.69 -4.10
C ARG A 420 -22.92 17.35 -4.95
N GLY A 421 -23.18 18.57 -5.44
CA GLY A 421 -22.25 19.41 -6.18
C GLY A 421 -21.96 18.99 -7.63
N SER A 422 -21.81 17.70 -7.92
CA SER A 422 -21.40 17.24 -9.26
C SER A 422 -21.97 15.86 -9.60
N SER A 423 -21.76 15.37 -10.82
CA SER A 423 -22.20 14.06 -11.29
C SER A 423 -21.15 13.40 -12.19
N PRO A 424 -20.73 12.14 -11.91
CA PRO A 424 -21.29 11.14 -10.98
C PRO A 424 -20.84 11.27 -9.51
N ASN A 425 -21.48 10.51 -8.60
CA ASN A 425 -20.88 10.24 -7.28
C ASN A 425 -20.06 8.96 -7.44
N GLN A 426 -18.79 9.03 -7.06
CA GLN A 426 -17.78 8.05 -7.48
C GLN A 426 -17.22 7.25 -6.30
N GLY A 427 -17.21 7.82 -5.10
CA GLY A 427 -16.73 7.13 -3.91
C GLY A 427 -17.10 7.82 -2.60
N THR A 428 -16.87 7.12 -1.49
CA THR A 428 -16.96 7.64 -0.12
C THR A 428 -15.73 7.19 0.65
N SER A 429 -15.19 8.05 1.51
CA SER A 429 -13.92 7.82 2.21
C SER A 429 -13.94 8.51 3.56
N ALA A 430 -13.44 7.86 4.62
CA ALA A 430 -13.30 8.51 5.93
C ALA A 430 -11.87 8.98 6.11
N ASN A 431 -11.67 10.22 6.53
CA ASN A 431 -10.35 10.73 6.89
C ASN A 431 -10.10 10.47 8.38
N PRO A 432 -9.12 9.61 8.73
CA PRO A 432 -8.85 9.26 10.13
C PRO A 432 -8.22 10.40 10.94
N ALA A 433 -7.70 11.47 10.31
CA ALA A 433 -7.05 12.57 11.00
C ALA A 433 -8.03 13.62 11.55
N ASN A 434 -9.19 13.79 10.90
CA ASN A 434 -10.18 14.82 11.25
C ASN A 434 -11.59 14.27 11.53
N ASP A 435 -11.78 12.95 11.48
CA ASP A 435 -13.05 12.26 11.72
C ASP A 435 -14.20 12.69 10.79
N ARG A 436 -13.87 13.07 9.55
CA ARG A 436 -14.85 13.47 8.52
C ARG A 436 -15.04 12.40 7.46
N LEU A 437 -16.28 12.24 7.02
CA LEU A 437 -16.65 11.44 5.85
C LEU A 437 -16.63 12.34 4.62
N TYR A 438 -15.89 11.94 3.60
CA TYR A 438 -15.83 12.58 2.29
C TYR A 438 -16.66 11.77 1.31
N PHE A 439 -17.37 12.45 0.42
CA PHE A 439 -17.88 11.85 -0.80
C PHE A 439 -17.30 12.56 -2.01
N VAL A 440 -16.96 11.76 -3.02
CA VAL A 440 -16.25 12.20 -4.22
C VAL A 440 -17.25 12.40 -5.34
N SER A 441 -17.15 13.53 -6.01
CA SER A 441 -17.78 13.78 -7.30
C SER A 441 -16.79 14.54 -8.17
N ASP A 442 -16.98 14.52 -9.49
CA ASP A 442 -16.01 15.15 -10.39
C ASP A 442 -15.79 16.62 -10.03
N ASP A 443 -14.52 16.98 -9.80
CA ASP A 443 -14.06 18.31 -9.39
C ASP A 443 -14.60 18.84 -8.04
N ILE A 444 -15.29 18.02 -7.24
CA ILE A 444 -15.76 18.41 -5.89
C ILE A 444 -15.51 17.28 -4.88
N LEU A 445 -14.80 17.63 -3.80
CA LEU A 445 -14.83 16.87 -2.56
C LEU A 445 -15.77 17.57 -1.59
N THR A 446 -16.71 16.84 -1.00
CA THR A 446 -17.55 17.35 0.10
C THR A 446 -17.34 16.48 1.33
N SER A 447 -17.21 17.09 2.51
CA SER A 447 -16.99 16.39 3.77
C SER A 447 -17.90 16.85 4.90
N ILE A 448 -18.22 15.94 5.81
CA ILE A 448 -19.07 16.18 7.00
C ILE A 448 -18.51 15.38 8.18
N PRO A 449 -18.52 15.88 9.43
CA PRO A 449 -18.12 15.11 10.59
C PRO A 449 -18.91 13.80 10.72
N THR A 450 -18.21 12.68 10.89
CA THR A 450 -18.83 11.36 11.01
C THR A 450 -19.80 11.28 12.20
N GLY A 451 -19.45 11.91 13.33
CA GLY A 451 -20.32 11.99 14.51
C GLY A 451 -21.66 12.63 14.20
N GLU A 452 -21.64 13.74 13.47
CA GLU A 452 -22.85 14.50 13.13
C GLU A 452 -23.68 13.82 12.04
N ILE A 453 -23.06 13.00 11.17
CA ILE A 453 -23.79 12.10 10.27
C ILE A 453 -24.58 11.07 11.10
N ARG A 454 -23.98 10.50 12.14
CA ARG A 454 -24.61 9.44 12.93
C ARG A 454 -25.78 9.94 13.76
N ASP A 455 -25.66 11.11 14.38
CA ASP A 455 -26.75 11.70 15.17
C ASP A 455 -27.74 12.53 14.33
N GLY A 456 -27.37 12.89 13.09
CA GLY A 456 -28.15 13.70 12.17
C GLY A 456 -28.15 15.20 12.50
N SER A 457 -27.18 15.69 13.29
CA SER A 457 -27.14 17.06 13.80
C SER A 457 -26.39 18.06 12.92
N PHE A 458 -25.73 17.60 11.84
CA PHE A 458 -24.93 18.49 11.00
C PHE A 458 -25.76 19.63 10.40
N THR A 459 -25.16 20.80 10.34
CA THR A 459 -25.73 22.05 9.83
C THR A 459 -24.99 22.49 8.57
N PRO A 460 -25.45 23.54 7.87
CA PRO A 460 -24.75 24.03 6.68
C PRO A 460 -23.28 24.42 6.91
N SER A 461 -22.91 24.87 8.12
CA SER A 461 -21.52 25.24 8.44
C SER A 461 -20.60 24.03 8.62
N ASP A 462 -21.16 22.85 8.91
CA ASP A 462 -20.39 21.64 9.13
C ASP A 462 -20.05 20.92 7.82
N ILE A 463 -20.64 21.38 6.70
CA ILE A 463 -20.45 20.82 5.37
C ILE A 463 -19.32 21.59 4.69
N HIS A 464 -18.15 20.95 4.56
CA HIS A 464 -17.01 21.51 3.85
C HIS A 464 -16.98 21.02 2.42
N TYR A 465 -16.53 21.85 1.49
CA TYR A 465 -16.31 21.46 0.11
C TYR A 465 -15.07 22.13 -0.50
N SER A 466 -14.30 21.32 -1.21
CA SER A 466 -13.15 21.73 -2.02
C SER A 466 -13.51 21.56 -3.49
N VAL A 467 -13.43 22.64 -4.26
CA VAL A 467 -13.84 22.69 -5.67
C VAL A 467 -12.62 22.88 -6.54
N PHE A 468 -12.55 22.14 -7.64
CA PHE A 468 -11.42 22.14 -8.56
C PHE A 468 -11.91 22.43 -9.99
N ASN A 469 -10.97 22.55 -10.92
CA ASN A 469 -11.24 22.66 -12.34
C ASN A 469 -10.23 21.81 -13.11
N SER A 470 -10.12 20.55 -12.71
CA SER A 470 -9.19 19.57 -13.28
C SER A 470 -9.67 19.07 -14.63
N LYS A 471 -11.01 19.01 -14.84
CA LYS A 471 -11.64 18.37 -16.01
C LYS A 471 -11.21 16.90 -16.18
N LYS A 472 -10.87 16.26 -15.06
CA LYS A 472 -10.57 14.84 -14.94
C LYS A 472 -11.79 14.13 -14.40
N GLU A 473 -11.91 12.85 -14.73
CA GLU A 473 -12.84 11.96 -14.04
C GLU A 473 -12.18 11.52 -12.74
N TRP A 474 -12.88 11.67 -11.62
CA TRP A 474 -12.37 11.29 -10.31
C TRP A 474 -13.04 10.02 -9.86
N GLU A 475 -12.27 8.98 -9.59
CA GLU A 475 -12.83 7.64 -9.33
C GLU A 475 -12.95 7.38 -7.83
N SER A 476 -11.89 7.68 -7.07
CA SER A 476 -11.84 7.32 -5.66
C SER A 476 -10.85 8.17 -4.87
N LEU A 477 -11.11 8.30 -3.57
CA LEU A 477 -10.27 8.99 -2.60
C LEU A 477 -9.92 8.03 -1.48
N SER A 478 -8.68 8.08 -0.99
CA SER A 478 -8.27 7.40 0.23
C SER A 478 -7.37 8.31 1.06
N PHE A 479 -7.13 7.95 2.32
CA PHE A 479 -6.36 8.75 3.25
C PHE A 479 -5.29 7.93 3.94
N ASP A 480 -4.11 8.52 4.13
CA ASP A 480 -3.16 8.01 5.12
C ASP A 480 -3.54 8.48 6.53
N GLN A 481 -2.81 7.97 7.54
CA GLN A 481 -3.06 8.30 8.94
C GLN A 481 -2.83 9.78 9.29
N ASN A 482 -2.16 10.56 8.43
CA ASN A 482 -1.96 11.99 8.61
C ASN A 482 -3.00 12.83 7.87
N GLY A 483 -4.03 12.19 7.31
CA GLY A 483 -5.11 12.85 6.57
C GLY A 483 -4.67 13.40 5.21
N ARG A 484 -3.55 12.90 4.66
CA ARG A 484 -3.17 13.20 3.28
C ARG A 484 -4.07 12.41 2.34
N GLY A 485 -4.73 13.10 1.41
CA GLY A 485 -5.61 12.51 0.42
C GLY A 485 -4.84 11.90 -0.75
N TYR A 486 -5.27 10.72 -1.17
CA TYR A 486 -4.81 9.97 -2.34
C TYR A 486 -5.99 9.82 -3.29
N LEU A 487 -5.99 10.62 -4.37
CA LEU A 487 -7.10 10.74 -5.31
C LEU A 487 -6.74 10.04 -6.62
N LEU A 488 -7.53 9.05 -7.00
CA LEU A 488 -7.45 8.38 -8.29
C LEU A 488 -8.25 9.18 -9.31
N ALA A 489 -7.61 9.54 -10.43
CA ALA A 489 -8.26 10.23 -11.53
C ALA A 489 -7.89 9.61 -12.88
N LEU A 490 -8.80 9.67 -13.85
CA LEU A 490 -8.63 9.07 -15.17
C LEU A 490 -8.42 10.09 -16.29
N TRP A 491 -8.07 9.53 -17.45
CA TRP A 491 -7.84 10.20 -18.73
C TRP A 491 -6.65 11.18 -18.70
N PRO A 492 -5.40 10.71 -18.53
CA PRO A 492 -4.98 9.34 -18.23
C PRO A 492 -5.09 9.01 -16.73
N ALA A 493 -5.01 7.72 -16.42
CA ALA A 493 -4.97 7.23 -15.06
C ALA A 493 -3.77 7.77 -14.28
N GLN A 494 -4.05 8.34 -13.11
CA GLN A 494 -3.03 8.83 -12.20
C GLN A 494 -3.48 8.77 -10.76
N LEU A 495 -2.53 8.47 -9.88
CA LEU A 495 -2.64 8.72 -8.46
C LEU A 495 -2.14 10.13 -8.17
N MET A 496 -3.00 10.96 -7.61
CA MET A 496 -2.65 12.28 -7.10
C MET A 496 -2.61 12.26 -5.58
N THR A 497 -1.77 13.12 -5.01
CA THR A 497 -1.73 13.33 -3.56
C THR A 497 -2.02 14.79 -3.22
N SER A 498 -2.75 15.00 -2.13
CA SER A 498 -2.97 16.35 -1.61
C SER A 498 -1.62 16.94 -1.15
N THR A 499 -1.46 18.27 -1.26
CA THR A 499 -0.23 18.97 -0.86
C THR A 499 -0.13 19.18 0.65
N GLY A 500 -1.26 19.07 1.34
CA GLY A 500 -1.37 19.00 2.80
C GLY A 500 -2.55 18.12 3.22
N GLU A 501 -2.79 18.03 4.52
CA GLU A 501 -3.98 17.39 5.08
C GLU A 501 -5.26 18.02 4.51
N LEU A 502 -6.28 17.21 4.21
CA LEU A 502 -7.59 17.71 3.80
C LEU A 502 -8.43 18.05 5.04
N ASP A 503 -9.10 19.20 4.98
CA ASP A 503 -10.02 19.73 6.01
C ASP A 503 -11.47 19.29 5.81
#